data_AF-A0A5E4IFN1-F1
#
_entry.id   AF-A0A5E4IFN1-F1
#
_cell.length_a   1.000
_cell.length_b   1.000
_cell.length_c   1.000
_cell.angle_alpha   90.00
_cell.angle_beta   90.00
_cell.angle_gamma   90.00
#
_symmetry.space_group_name_H-M   'P 1'
#
loop_
_entity.id
_entity.type
_entity.pdbx_description
1 polymer ?
#
loop_
_entity_poly.entity_id
_entity_poly.type
_entity_poly.pdbx_seq_one_letter_code
_entity_poly.pdbx_strand_id
1 'polypeptide(L)'
;MADGWERAKYIQEHTRQVQRAVKDGIGVEGYICWSVTSNREWDLEFNDASDFGLYHIELDSDPALIRNRTFAADTFEQMIRNRRG
;
A
#
# COMPACT_ATOMS: atom_id res chain seq x y z
N MET A 1 11.58 -1.98 -7.73
CA MET A 1 10.39 -1.14 -8.08
C MET A 1 10.44 -0.80 -9.55
N ALA A 2 9.48 -1.26 -10.34
CA ALA A 2 9.34 -0.81 -11.72
C ALA A 2 9.25 0.73 -11.73
N ASP A 3 10.03 1.36 -12.61
CA ASP A 3 9.84 2.76 -13.00
C ASP A 3 10.30 3.84 -11.99
N GLY A 4 11.01 3.47 -10.92
CA GLY A 4 11.55 4.41 -9.94
C GLY A 4 10.50 5.05 -9.02
N TRP A 5 9.28 4.52 -9.01
CA TRP A 5 8.22 4.93 -8.09
C TRP A 5 8.26 4.10 -6.81
N GLU A 6 8.39 4.77 -5.68
CA GLU A 6 8.25 4.16 -4.37
C GLU A 6 6.77 3.96 -4.02
N ARG A 7 6.43 2.84 -3.37
CA ARG A 7 5.05 2.48 -2.96
C ARG A 7 4.37 3.61 -2.18
N ALA A 8 5.10 4.28 -1.28
CA ALA A 8 4.60 5.43 -0.53
C ALA A 8 4.11 6.56 -1.44
N LYS A 9 4.90 6.91 -2.47
CA LYS A 9 4.55 7.94 -3.46
C LYS A 9 3.34 7.55 -4.29
N TYR A 10 3.25 6.30 -4.72
CA TYR A 10 2.09 5.79 -5.45
C TYR A 10 0.79 5.95 -4.64
N ILE A 11 0.81 5.51 -3.37
CA ILE A 11 -0.36 5.61 -2.48
C ILE A 11 -0.79 7.06 -2.29
N GLN A 12 0.17 7.97 -2.07
CA GLN A 12 -0.10 9.40 -1.92
C GLN A 12 -0.76 10.00 -3.16
N GLU A 13 -0.15 9.80 -4.33
CA GLU A 13 -0.61 10.39 -5.58
C GLU A 13 -1.96 9.81 -6.01
N HIS A 14 -2.15 8.50 -5.90
CA HIS A 14 -3.41 7.86 -6.25
C HIS A 14 -4.54 8.29 -5.30
N THR A 15 -4.28 8.35 -3.99
CA THR A 15 -5.26 8.87 -3.02
C THR A 15 -5.65 10.33 -3.31
N ARG A 16 -4.71 11.17 -3.76
CA ARG A 16 -5.00 12.54 -4.20
C ARG A 16 -5.94 12.57 -5.41
N GLN A 17 -5.81 11.63 -6.36
CA GLN A 17 -6.75 11.52 -7.48
C GLN A 17 -8.16 11.11 -7.01
N VAL A 18 -8.25 10.15 -6.08
CA VAL A 18 -9.53 9.72 -5.48
C VAL A 18 -10.19 10.90 -4.75
N GLN A 19 -9.43 11.68 -3.99
CA GLN A 19 -9.94 12.89 -3.34
C GLN A 19 -10.42 13.95 -4.33
N ARG A 20 -9.76 14.08 -5.50
CA ARG A 20 -10.26 14.96 -6.57
C ARG A 20 -11.62 14.46 -7.08
N ALA A 21 -11.76 13.16 -7.36
CA ALA A 21 -13.04 12.60 -7.80
C ALA A 21 -14.17 12.89 -6.80
N VAL A 22 -13.91 12.78 -5.50
CA VAL A 22 -14.88 13.16 -4.45
C VAL A 22 -15.25 14.65 -4.53
N LYS A 23 -14.26 15.54 -4.75
CA LYS A 23 -14.50 16.98 -4.93
C LYS A 23 -15.31 17.29 -6.19
N ASP A 24 -15.17 16.47 -7.23
CA ASP A 24 -15.91 16.59 -8.48
C ASP A 24 -17.34 16.00 -8.37
N GLY A 25 -17.77 15.58 -7.16
CA GLY A 25 -19.12 15.09 -6.89
C GLY A 25 -19.31 13.58 -7.09
N ILE A 26 -18.24 12.82 -7.35
CA ILE A 26 -18.32 11.37 -7.45
C ILE A 26 -18.45 10.75 -6.05
N GLY A 27 -19.46 9.90 -5.87
CA GLY A 27 -19.73 9.21 -4.60
C GLY A 27 -18.74 8.10 -4.28
N VAL A 28 -17.53 8.45 -3.82
CA VAL A 28 -16.53 7.48 -3.33
C VAL A 28 -16.55 7.46 -1.80
N GLU A 29 -16.88 6.30 -1.23
CA GLU A 29 -17.06 6.15 0.23
C GLU A 29 -15.78 5.74 0.96
N GLY A 30 -14.82 5.11 0.27
CA GLY A 30 -13.63 4.57 0.89
C GLY A 30 -12.51 4.24 -0.08
N TYR A 31 -11.35 3.93 0.49
CA TYR A 31 -10.15 3.51 -0.23
C TYR A 31 -9.47 2.38 0.54
N ILE A 32 -9.27 1.24 -0.12
CA ILE A 32 -8.61 0.06 0.46
C ILE A 32 -7.28 -0.12 -0.27
N CYS A 33 -6.18 -0.02 0.47
CA CYS A 33 -4.84 -0.24 -0.08
C CYS A 33 -4.56 -1.74 -0.18
N TRP A 34 -4.28 -2.22 -1.40
CA TRP A 34 -3.70 -3.55 -1.59
C TRP A 34 -2.17 -3.47 -1.41
N SER A 35 -1.55 -4.27 -0.53
CA SER A 35 -2.15 -5.19 0.45
C SER A 35 -1.72 -4.80 1.86
N VAL A 36 -2.45 -5.29 2.87
CA VAL A 36 -2.06 -5.05 4.28
C VAL A 36 -0.71 -5.71 4.60
N THR A 37 -0.46 -6.92 4.11
CA THR A 37 0.83 -7.63 4.28
C THR A 37 1.32 -8.20 2.97
N SER A 38 2.59 -8.58 2.90
CA SER A 38 3.09 -9.47 1.85
C SER A 38 2.19 -10.69 1.71
N ASN A 39 2.00 -11.14 0.48
CA ASN A 39 1.25 -12.32 0.11
C ASN A 39 1.89 -12.95 -1.14
N ARG A 40 1.42 -14.13 -1.53
CA ARG A 40 1.80 -14.75 -2.81
C ARG A 40 0.88 -14.19 -3.89
N GLU A 41 1.42 -13.34 -4.75
CA GLU A 41 0.66 -12.69 -5.82
C GLU A 41 0.46 -13.66 -7.00
N TRP A 42 -0.52 -14.55 -6.86
CA TRP A 42 -0.94 -15.51 -7.90
C TRP A 42 0.25 -16.37 -8.39
N ASP A 43 0.48 -16.39 -9.71
CA ASP A 43 1.53 -17.17 -10.37
C ASP A 43 2.89 -16.43 -10.42
N LEU A 44 3.02 -15.27 -9.75
CA LEU A 44 4.28 -14.54 -9.70
C LEU A 44 5.21 -15.12 -8.63
N GLU A 45 6.50 -15.20 -8.97
CA GLU A 45 7.54 -15.47 -7.98
C GLU A 45 7.53 -14.38 -6.90
N PHE A 46 7.71 -14.76 -5.64
CA PHE A 46 7.76 -13.82 -4.52
C PHE A 46 9.10 -13.08 -4.52
N ASN A 47 9.07 -11.78 -4.80
CA ASN A 47 10.22 -10.87 -4.80
C ASN A 47 9.75 -9.41 -4.68
N ASP A 48 10.69 -8.45 -4.69
CA ASP A 48 10.39 -7.01 -4.57
C ASP A 48 9.40 -6.45 -5.60
N ALA A 49 9.25 -7.10 -6.75
CA ALA A 49 8.32 -6.67 -7.81
C ALA A 49 6.90 -7.20 -7.61
N SER A 50 6.73 -8.25 -6.81
CA SER A 50 5.44 -8.91 -6.53
C SER A 50 5.01 -8.83 -5.06
N ASP A 51 5.84 -8.25 -4.19
CA ASP A 51 5.45 -7.93 -2.82
C ASP A 51 4.72 -6.57 -2.76
N PHE A 52 3.42 -6.59 -2.47
CA PHE A 52 2.58 -5.37 -2.38
C PHE A 52 2.32 -4.90 -0.95
N GLY A 53 2.87 -5.57 0.06
CA GLY A 53 2.54 -5.35 1.45
C GLY A 53 2.89 -3.96 1.99
N LEU A 54 1.98 -3.37 2.75
CA LEU A 54 2.31 -2.30 3.69
C LEU A 54 3.20 -2.83 4.83
N TYR A 55 3.03 -4.10 5.19
CA TYR A 55 3.94 -4.82 6.07
C TYR A 55 4.61 -5.95 5.30
N HIS A 56 5.93 -5.94 5.25
CA HIS A 56 6.74 -6.99 4.66
C HIS A 56 6.73 -8.25 5.54
N ILE A 57 6.59 -9.43 4.94
CA ILE A 57 6.78 -10.72 5.59
C ILE A 57 7.75 -11.54 4.74
N GLU A 58 8.75 -12.13 5.37
CA GLU A 58 9.71 -13.04 4.74
C GLU A 58 9.06 -14.41 4.48
N LEU A 59 8.18 -14.49 3.48
CA LEU A 59 7.30 -15.65 3.23
C LEU A 59 8.04 -16.97 2.93
N ASP A 60 9.29 -16.91 2.48
CA ASP A 60 10.09 -18.08 2.14
C ASP A 60 10.97 -18.58 3.30
N SER A 61 11.30 -17.72 4.26
CA SER A 61 12.35 -18.00 5.25
C SER A 61 11.93 -17.81 6.71
N ASP A 62 10.88 -17.04 6.99
CA ASP A 62 10.40 -16.82 8.35
C ASP A 62 9.18 -17.70 8.69
N PRO A 63 9.36 -18.80 9.46
CA PRO A 63 8.25 -19.66 9.87
C PRO A 63 7.28 -18.99 10.85
N ALA A 64 7.68 -17.88 11.49
CA ALA A 64 6.82 -17.13 12.41
C ALA A 64 5.96 -16.08 11.68
N LEU A 65 6.22 -15.82 10.40
CA LEU A 65 5.50 -14.86 9.55
C LEU A 65 5.38 -13.47 10.22
N ILE A 66 6.50 -12.96 10.73
CA ILE A 66 6.57 -11.66 11.40
C ILE A 66 6.27 -10.56 10.39
N ARG A 67 5.40 -9.63 10.79
CA ARG A 67 4.98 -8.48 9.98
C ARG A 67 5.90 -7.29 10.24
N ASN A 68 6.81 -7.04 9.32
CA ASN A 68 7.76 -5.94 9.37
C ASN A 68 7.16 -4.70 8.71
N ARG A 69 7.04 -3.62 9.47
CA ARG A 69 6.45 -2.36 9.00
C ARG A 69 7.33 -1.72 7.92
N THR A 70 6.73 -1.33 6.79
CA THR A 70 7.43 -0.60 5.72
C THR A 70 7.22 0.91 5.83
N PHE A 71 8.04 1.70 5.13
CA PHE A 71 7.84 3.15 5.02
C PHE A 71 6.48 3.53 4.39
N ALA A 72 5.93 2.67 3.51
CA ALA A 72 4.60 2.87 2.95
C ALA A 72 3.49 2.74 4.01
N ALA A 73 3.64 1.84 5.00
CA ALA A 73 2.69 1.75 6.12
C ALA A 73 2.67 3.04 6.93
N ASP A 74 3.84 3.59 7.26
CA ASP A 74 3.94 4.83 8.03
C ASP A 74 3.35 6.02 7.26
N THR A 75 3.62 6.09 5.96
CA THR A 75 3.06 7.11 5.08
C THR A 75 1.53 7.02 5.04
N PHE A 76 0.99 5.81 4.84
CA PHE A 76 -0.45 5.60 4.76
C PHE A 76 -1.16 5.89 6.09
N GLU A 77 -0.57 5.48 7.22
CA GLU A 77 -1.06 5.81 8.56
C GLU A 77 -1.08 7.33 8.81
N GLN A 78 -0.02 8.04 8.44
CA GLN A 78 0.03 9.51 8.55
C GLN A 78 -1.03 10.18 7.68
N MET A 79 -1.25 9.71 6.45
CA MET A 79 -2.32 10.22 5.57
C MET A 79 -3.69 10.05 6.21
N ILE A 80 -3.97 8.90 6.83
CA ILE A 80 -5.24 8.64 7.53
C ILE A 80 -5.38 9.57 8.73
N ARG A 81 -4.34 9.70 9.57
CA ARG A 81 -4.36 10.58 10.76
C ARG A 81 -4.51 12.07 10.42
N ASN A 82 -3.89 12.51 9.34
CA ASN A 82 -3.91 13.92 8.92
C ASN A 82 -5.19 14.29 8.17
N ARG A 83 -6.06 13.32 7.86
CA ARG A 83 -7.38 13.57 7.27
C ARG A 83 -8.31 14.15 8.34
N ARG A 84 -8.17 15.44 8.62
CA ARG A 84 -9.19 16.21 9.35
C ARG A 84 -10.38 16.42 8.40
N GLY A 85 -11.57 16.04 8.88
CA GLY A 85 -12.84 16.37 8.24
C GLY A 85 -13.11 17.87 8.23
#